data_AF-A0A3M9Z1R4-F1
#
_entry.id   AF-A0A3M9Z1R4-F1
#
_cell.length_a   1.000
_cell.length_b   1.000
_cell.length_c   1.000
_cell.angle_alpha   90.00
_cell.angle_beta   90.00
_cell.angle_gamma   90.00
#
_symmetry.space_group_name_H-M   'P 1'
#
loop_
_entity.id
_entity.type
_entity.pdbx_description
1 polymer ?
#
loop_
_entity_poly.entity_id
_entity_poly.type
_entity_poly.pdbx_seq_one_letter_code
_entity_poly.pdbx_strand_id
1 'polypeptide(L)'
;MGFVVTLLLGSLAIVWGMRWGRFLVRKGATANNLFIGRNTESIAFLGLYLGLLVLALHLPQLQILPLEWRVYGMRITWIIMRVLLLGFCGVAFVVSWKTARMQVIAVVLLGLIGLGSFTTAEAYFLAPIYSMLEDNLQPNGIFRQTSNSSCAPAALATILRRWQIDATESSIAKLAETSRLGTSMPQLIVAARALGMDGIELASTWEQMQRINRPGVLATWLYSDTGRGPHAVGIVAITDDTVTIADPAFGKLYQLDQAQFRHIWRNQYVPIFPPADLILAPEQAADYLHRLGYLQQKTNLSTQKLAAAIQQFQTAVGVAATGKLNPETVLLLRGAFLTEGPTLNTLESNEPANSKSSRPLF
;
A
#
# COMPACT_ATOMS: atom_id res chain seq x y z
N MET A 1 -1.00 20.60 -9.36
CA MET A 1 0.29 20.68 -8.62
C MET A 1 1.44 19.93 -9.33
N GLY A 2 1.26 18.67 -9.74
CA GLY A 2 2.35 17.86 -10.32
C GLY A 2 3.04 18.42 -11.58
N PHE A 3 2.32 19.12 -12.45
CA PHE A 3 2.90 19.76 -13.65
C PHE A 3 3.90 20.88 -13.30
N VAL A 4 3.54 21.74 -12.33
CA VAL A 4 4.41 22.84 -11.86
C VAL A 4 5.69 22.26 -11.24
N VAL A 5 5.56 21.22 -10.42
CA VAL A 5 6.71 20.54 -9.82
C VAL A 5 7.61 19.92 -10.90
N THR A 6 7.01 19.29 -11.92
CA THR A 6 7.76 18.73 -13.05
C THR A 6 8.51 19.82 -13.83
N LEU A 7 7.89 20.99 -14.05
CA LEU A 7 8.57 22.10 -14.71
C LEU A 7 9.75 22.65 -13.88
N LEU A 8 9.53 22.87 -12.58
CA LEU A 8 10.57 23.41 -11.69
C LEU A 8 11.75 22.43 -11.54
N LEU A 9 11.48 21.20 -11.10
CA LEU A 9 12.51 20.17 -10.93
C LEU A 9 13.12 19.75 -12.27
N GLY A 10 12.30 19.70 -13.32
CA GLY A 10 12.73 19.41 -14.68
C GLY A 10 13.69 20.46 -15.21
N SER A 11 13.44 21.75 -14.98
CA SER A 11 14.36 22.83 -15.37
C SER A 11 15.73 22.69 -14.70
N LEU A 12 15.74 22.36 -13.40
CA LEU A 12 16.97 22.10 -12.64
C LEU A 12 17.69 20.86 -13.18
N ALA A 13 16.96 19.78 -13.46
CA ALA A 13 17.50 18.56 -14.01
C ALA A 13 18.10 18.78 -15.41
N ILE A 14 17.46 19.58 -16.27
CA ILE A 14 18.02 19.97 -17.57
C ILE A 14 19.32 20.74 -17.38
N VAL A 15 19.37 21.75 -16.50
CA VAL A 15 20.58 22.53 -16.23
C VAL A 15 21.72 21.63 -15.74
N TRP A 16 21.40 20.71 -14.84
CA TRP A 16 22.36 19.72 -14.35
C TRP A 16 22.84 18.79 -15.47
N GLY A 17 21.91 18.25 -16.27
CA GLY A 17 22.20 17.44 -17.45
C GLY A 17 23.09 18.17 -18.45
N MET A 18 22.85 19.45 -18.71
CA MET A 18 23.70 20.27 -19.59
C MET A 18 25.12 20.47 -19.04
N ARG A 19 25.28 20.61 -17.71
CA ARG A 19 26.61 20.68 -17.07
C ARG A 19 27.35 19.36 -17.23
N TRP A 20 26.66 18.24 -17.01
CA TRP A 20 27.23 16.91 -17.18
C TRP A 20 27.57 16.61 -18.65
N GLY A 21 26.71 16.99 -19.59
CA GLY A 21 26.98 16.87 -21.03
C GLY A 21 28.23 17.64 -21.45
N ARG A 22 28.46 18.86 -20.93
CA ARG A 22 29.70 19.61 -21.18
C ARG A 22 30.94 18.87 -20.66
N PHE A 23 30.83 18.24 -19.50
CA PHE A 23 31.91 17.42 -18.94
C PHE A 23 32.21 16.19 -19.82
N LEU A 24 31.18 15.49 -20.31
CA LEU A 24 31.34 14.36 -21.24
C LEU A 24 32.00 14.79 -22.55
N VAL A 25 31.58 15.93 -23.13
CA VAL A 25 32.21 16.48 -24.35
C VAL A 25 33.69 16.83 -24.11
N ARG A 26 34.04 17.41 -22.95
CA ARG A 26 35.45 17.67 -22.58
C ARG A 26 36.26 16.38 -22.48
N LYS A 27 35.64 15.28 -22.08
CA LYS A 27 36.23 13.95 -22.07
C LYS A 27 36.23 13.27 -23.45
N GLY A 28 35.80 13.93 -24.52
CA GLY A 28 35.83 13.40 -25.89
C GLY A 28 34.58 12.63 -26.33
N ALA A 29 33.47 12.68 -25.57
CA ALA A 29 32.21 12.07 -26.00
C ALA A 29 31.61 12.85 -27.18
N THR A 30 31.13 12.13 -28.20
CA THR A 30 30.40 12.71 -29.34
C THR A 30 29.02 12.07 -29.49
N ALA A 31 28.11 12.68 -30.24
CA ALA A 31 26.76 12.15 -30.37
C ALA A 31 26.72 10.81 -31.12
N ASN A 32 27.64 10.59 -32.06
CA ASN A 32 27.79 9.32 -32.78
C ASN A 32 28.62 8.29 -31.99
N ASN A 33 29.52 8.75 -31.12
CA ASN A 33 30.42 7.92 -30.32
C ASN A 33 30.28 8.24 -28.83
N LEU A 34 29.04 8.28 -28.31
CA LEU A 34 28.82 8.70 -26.92
C LEU A 34 29.54 7.75 -25.94
N PHE A 35 29.68 6.48 -26.36
CA PHE A 35 30.19 5.38 -25.55
C PHE A 35 31.12 4.39 -26.29
N ILE A 36 31.44 4.64 -27.56
CA ILE A 36 32.27 3.72 -28.35
C ILE A 36 33.70 3.68 -27.76
N GLY A 37 34.15 2.49 -27.35
CA GLY A 37 35.42 2.27 -26.66
C GLY A 37 35.41 2.52 -25.15
N ARG A 38 34.25 2.87 -24.55
CA ARG A 38 34.09 3.15 -23.11
C ARG A 38 32.92 2.38 -22.50
N ASN A 39 32.95 1.06 -22.66
CA ASN A 39 31.89 0.15 -22.19
C ASN A 39 31.60 0.30 -20.69
N THR A 40 32.62 0.57 -19.86
CA THR A 40 32.42 0.75 -18.41
C THR A 40 31.64 2.02 -18.08
N GLU A 41 31.90 3.14 -18.77
CA GLU A 41 31.20 4.42 -18.53
C GLU A 41 29.74 4.35 -19.01
N SER A 42 29.48 3.63 -20.10
CA SER A 42 28.14 3.45 -20.66
C SER A 42 27.26 2.54 -19.82
N ILE A 43 27.83 1.42 -19.37
CA ILE A 43 27.17 0.50 -18.44
C ILE A 43 26.91 1.19 -17.10
N ALA A 44 27.85 2.00 -16.60
CA ALA A 44 27.65 2.77 -15.37
C ALA A 44 26.52 3.80 -15.51
N PHE A 45 26.45 4.51 -16.64
CA PHE A 45 25.40 5.49 -16.91
C PHE A 45 24.02 4.84 -17.08
N LEU A 46 23.93 3.74 -17.83
CA LEU A 46 22.70 2.98 -17.99
C LEU A 46 22.27 2.34 -16.68
N GLY A 47 23.22 1.77 -15.92
CA GLY A 47 22.99 1.21 -14.59
C GLY A 47 22.51 2.26 -13.60
N LEU A 48 23.06 3.48 -13.63
CA LEU A 48 22.57 4.60 -12.81
C LEU A 48 21.13 4.97 -13.19
N TYR A 49 20.80 5.04 -14.49
CA TYR A 49 19.45 5.34 -14.94
C TYR A 49 18.44 4.28 -14.49
N LEU A 50 18.74 3.01 -14.75
CA LEU A 50 17.91 1.89 -14.34
C LEU A 50 17.78 1.83 -12.82
N GLY A 51 18.88 2.08 -12.09
CA GLY A 51 18.89 2.15 -10.64
C GLY A 51 17.98 3.26 -10.09
N LEU A 52 18.01 4.45 -10.69
CA LEU A 52 17.12 5.56 -10.31
C LEU A 52 15.66 5.27 -10.65
N LEU A 53 15.37 4.61 -11.77
CA LEU A 53 14.02 4.16 -12.11
C LEU A 53 13.50 3.11 -11.13
N VAL A 54 14.30 2.09 -10.81
CA VAL A 54 13.95 1.06 -9.84
C VAL A 54 13.71 1.69 -8.46
N LEU A 55 14.60 2.59 -8.03
CA LEU A 55 14.42 3.34 -6.78
C LEU A 55 13.11 4.14 -6.79
N ALA A 56 12.82 4.85 -7.88
CA ALA A 56 11.58 5.62 -8.00
C ALA A 56 10.32 4.75 -7.87
N LEU A 57 10.35 3.51 -8.38
CA LEU A 57 9.23 2.57 -8.31
C LEU A 57 9.02 1.98 -6.90
N HIS A 58 10.09 1.80 -6.13
CA HIS A 58 10.04 1.13 -4.81
C HIS A 58 9.94 2.11 -3.65
N LEU A 59 10.52 3.30 -3.77
CA LEU A 59 10.62 4.27 -2.68
C LEU A 59 9.26 4.63 -2.06
N PRO A 60 8.19 4.88 -2.84
CA PRO A 60 6.90 5.21 -2.24
C PRO A 60 6.17 4.03 -1.58
N GLN A 61 6.64 2.80 -1.79
CA GLN A 61 6.07 1.60 -1.18
C GLN A 61 6.68 1.32 0.20
N LEU A 62 7.78 2.00 0.56
CA LEU A 62 8.44 1.81 1.84
C LEU A 62 7.53 2.25 3.00
N GLN A 63 7.25 1.34 3.92
CA GLN A 63 6.40 1.57 5.08
C GLN A 63 6.96 2.61 6.08
N ILE A 64 8.25 2.95 5.98
CA ILE A 64 8.89 4.00 6.80
C ILE A 64 8.40 5.41 6.44
N LEU A 65 7.86 5.58 5.22
CA LEU A 65 7.36 6.88 4.79
C LEU A 65 6.00 7.17 5.45
N PRO A 66 5.72 8.45 5.79
CA PRO A 66 4.41 8.85 6.29
C PRO A 66 3.27 8.44 5.35
N LEU A 67 2.11 8.17 5.92
CA LEU A 67 0.93 7.68 5.19
C LEU A 67 0.59 8.59 4.00
N GLU A 68 0.59 9.91 4.22
CA GLU A 68 0.26 10.91 3.21
C GLU A 68 1.22 10.87 2.01
N TRP A 69 2.50 10.58 2.22
CA TRP A 69 3.47 10.44 1.14
C TRP A 69 3.21 9.19 0.30
N ARG A 70 2.84 8.09 0.96
CA ARG A 70 2.59 6.80 0.31
C ARG A 70 1.32 6.82 -0.53
N VAL A 71 0.29 7.56 -0.10
CA VAL A 71 -0.93 7.83 -0.89
C VAL A 71 -0.60 8.51 -2.22
N TYR A 72 0.29 9.51 -2.22
CA TYR A 72 0.72 10.21 -3.43
C TYR A 72 1.90 9.56 -4.15
N GLY A 73 2.35 8.39 -3.68
CA GLY A 73 3.57 7.73 -4.13
C GLY A 73 3.62 7.43 -5.63
N MET A 74 2.50 7.00 -6.19
CA MET A 74 2.39 6.75 -7.63
C MET A 74 2.58 8.03 -8.44
N ARG A 75 1.93 9.13 -8.05
CA ARG A 75 2.11 10.45 -8.71
C ARG A 75 3.56 10.93 -8.62
N ILE A 76 4.19 10.75 -7.45
CA ILE A 76 5.60 11.09 -7.24
C ILE A 76 6.50 10.31 -8.21
N THR A 77 6.24 9.02 -8.41
CA THR A 77 7.00 8.18 -9.34
C THR A 77 6.94 8.73 -10.77
N TRP A 78 5.75 9.09 -11.27
CA TRP A 78 5.59 9.69 -12.60
C TRP A 78 6.29 11.06 -12.72
N ILE A 79 6.31 11.87 -11.66
CA ILE A 79 7.09 13.12 -11.61
C ILE A 79 8.59 12.80 -11.73
N ILE A 80 9.10 11.83 -10.96
CA ILE A 80 10.52 11.45 -11.01
C ILE A 80 10.89 10.97 -12.42
N MET A 81 10.09 10.11 -13.05
CA MET A 81 10.35 9.63 -14.41
C MET A 81 10.45 10.77 -15.42
N ARG A 82 9.57 11.77 -15.35
CA ARG A 82 9.64 12.97 -16.22
C ARG A 82 10.85 13.84 -15.93
N VAL A 83 11.20 14.06 -14.66
CA VAL A 83 12.37 14.84 -14.26
C VAL A 83 13.66 14.16 -14.72
N LEU A 84 13.75 12.83 -14.59
CA LEU A 84 14.87 12.04 -15.11
C LEU A 84 14.96 12.22 -16.63
N LEU A 85 13.88 11.96 -17.38
CA LEU A 85 13.84 12.16 -18.83
C LEU A 85 14.39 13.53 -19.25
N LEU A 86 13.92 14.60 -18.59
CA LEU A 86 14.38 15.96 -18.85
C LEU A 86 15.88 16.15 -18.57
N GLY A 87 16.40 15.56 -17.50
CA GLY A 87 17.83 15.54 -17.21
C GLY A 87 18.64 14.87 -18.32
N PHE A 88 18.20 13.70 -18.80
CA PHE A 88 18.86 13.01 -19.92
C PHE A 88 18.78 13.80 -21.23
N CYS A 89 17.63 14.42 -21.53
CA CYS A 89 17.50 15.33 -22.66
C CYS A 89 18.50 16.49 -22.57
N GLY A 90 18.76 17.03 -21.37
CA GLY A 90 19.76 18.07 -21.15
C GLY A 90 21.20 17.62 -21.47
N VAL A 91 21.56 16.39 -21.09
CA VAL A 91 22.86 15.78 -21.45
C VAL A 91 22.97 15.63 -22.96
N ALA A 92 21.97 14.98 -23.58
CA ALA A 92 21.93 14.70 -25.01
C ALA A 92 21.94 15.98 -25.84
N PHE A 93 21.21 17.02 -25.41
CA PHE A 93 21.16 18.31 -26.09
C PHE A 93 22.54 18.94 -26.24
N VAL A 94 23.32 19.00 -25.15
CA VAL A 94 24.66 19.61 -25.18
C VAL A 94 25.63 18.81 -26.03
N VAL A 95 25.61 17.48 -25.91
CA VAL A 95 26.51 16.63 -26.69
C VAL A 95 26.19 16.76 -28.18
N SER A 96 24.91 16.67 -28.57
CA SER A 96 24.46 16.85 -29.95
C SER A 96 24.74 18.26 -30.46
N TRP A 97 24.51 19.31 -29.68
CA TRP A 97 24.79 20.69 -30.10
C TRP A 97 26.27 20.92 -30.43
N LYS A 98 27.17 20.29 -29.69
CA LYS A 98 28.62 20.43 -29.88
C LYS A 98 29.20 19.51 -30.95
N THR A 99 28.55 18.41 -31.29
CA THR A 99 29.15 17.36 -32.14
C THR A 99 28.33 16.97 -33.37
N ALA A 100 27.00 17.16 -33.35
CA ALA A 100 26.09 16.85 -34.45
C ALA A 100 24.81 17.72 -34.36
N ARG A 101 24.91 18.99 -34.78
CA ARG A 101 23.82 19.99 -34.60
C ARG A 101 22.48 19.55 -35.19
N MET A 102 22.46 18.79 -36.28
CA MET A 102 21.22 18.25 -36.87
C MET A 102 20.49 17.26 -35.95
N GLN A 103 21.20 16.55 -35.07
CA GLN A 103 20.60 15.62 -34.11
C GLN A 103 19.94 16.34 -32.92
N VAL A 104 20.16 17.64 -32.75
CA VAL A 104 19.49 18.43 -31.70
C VAL A 104 17.98 18.40 -31.88
N ILE A 105 17.51 18.51 -33.13
CA ILE A 105 16.07 18.44 -33.45
C ILE A 105 15.50 17.09 -32.99
N ALA A 106 16.21 15.99 -33.26
CA ALA A 106 15.78 14.67 -32.81
C ALA A 106 15.71 14.57 -31.28
N VAL A 107 16.69 15.10 -30.54
CA VAL A 107 16.68 15.12 -29.07
C VAL A 107 15.48 15.91 -28.52
N VAL A 108 15.19 17.08 -29.10
CA VAL A 108 14.04 17.90 -28.70
C VAL A 108 12.72 17.17 -28.98
N LEU A 109 12.56 16.58 -30.17
CA LEU A 109 11.37 15.82 -30.53
C LEU A 109 11.17 14.61 -29.61
N LEU A 110 12.21 13.84 -29.32
CA LEU A 110 12.15 12.72 -28.39
C LEU A 110 11.80 13.17 -26.97
N GLY A 111 12.34 14.30 -26.52
CA GLY A 111 11.98 14.89 -25.22
C GLY A 111 10.50 15.29 -25.15
N LEU A 112 9.98 15.96 -26.19
CA LEU A 112 8.57 16.36 -26.26
C LEU A 112 7.63 15.14 -26.33
N ILE A 113 7.95 14.15 -27.17
CA ILE A 113 7.20 12.91 -27.27
C ILE A 113 7.22 12.19 -25.92
N GLY A 114 8.38 12.01 -25.30
CA GLY A 114 8.50 11.34 -24.00
C GLY A 114 7.72 12.03 -22.89
N LEU A 115 7.78 13.37 -22.80
CA LEU A 115 6.98 14.15 -21.85
C LEU A 115 5.48 14.01 -22.09
N GLY A 116 5.06 14.09 -23.36
CA GLY A 116 3.67 13.90 -23.77
C GLY A 116 3.18 12.50 -23.40
N SER A 117 3.91 11.47 -23.82
CA SER A 117 3.60 10.06 -23.54
C SER A 117 3.51 9.78 -22.04
N PHE A 118 4.47 10.23 -21.22
CA PHE A 118 4.39 10.03 -19.77
C PHE A 118 3.20 10.76 -19.14
N THR A 119 2.90 11.97 -19.61
CA THR A 119 1.76 12.75 -19.08
C THR A 119 0.42 12.11 -19.47
N THR A 120 0.28 11.64 -20.71
CA THR A 120 -0.91 10.93 -21.17
C THR A 120 -1.06 9.58 -20.47
N ALA A 121 0.04 8.83 -20.29
CA ALA A 121 0.02 7.57 -19.58
C ALA A 121 -0.35 7.75 -18.11
N GLU A 122 0.25 8.72 -17.41
CA GLU A 122 -0.13 9.08 -16.03
C GLU A 122 -1.62 9.43 -15.95
N ALA A 123 -2.11 10.29 -16.84
CA ALA A 123 -3.51 10.71 -16.86
C ALA A 123 -4.46 9.52 -17.09
N TYR A 124 -4.09 8.59 -17.98
CA TYR A 124 -4.88 7.39 -18.24
C TYR A 124 -4.87 6.44 -17.04
N PHE A 125 -3.69 6.05 -16.56
CA PHE A 125 -3.55 5.05 -15.50
C PHE A 125 -4.06 5.54 -14.14
N LEU A 126 -3.89 6.84 -13.83
CA LEU A 126 -4.37 7.46 -12.61
C LEU A 126 -5.79 8.05 -12.74
N ALA A 127 -6.48 7.81 -13.86
CA ALA A 127 -7.86 8.22 -14.01
C ALA A 127 -8.73 7.53 -12.93
N PRO A 128 -9.57 8.28 -12.20
CA PRO A 128 -10.45 7.69 -11.21
C PRO A 128 -11.50 6.79 -11.87
N ILE A 129 -11.88 5.70 -11.19
CA ILE A 129 -12.84 4.73 -11.74
C ILE A 129 -14.24 4.81 -11.13
N TYR A 130 -14.41 5.55 -10.03
CA TYR A 130 -15.62 5.48 -9.18
C TYR A 130 -16.93 5.79 -9.94
N SER A 131 -16.91 6.63 -10.97
CA SER A 131 -18.10 6.98 -11.75
C SER A 131 -18.56 5.88 -12.71
N MET A 132 -17.75 4.85 -12.91
CA MET A 132 -18.04 3.70 -13.77
C MET A 132 -18.38 2.44 -12.96
N LEU A 133 -18.38 2.53 -11.63
CA LEU A 133 -18.67 1.40 -10.75
C LEU A 133 -20.18 1.32 -10.49
N GLU A 134 -20.67 0.10 -10.35
CA GLU A 134 -22.04 -0.18 -9.93
C GLU A 134 -22.00 -0.88 -8.57
N ASP A 135 -22.79 -0.41 -7.61
CA ASP A 135 -22.76 -0.95 -6.26
C ASP A 135 -23.47 -2.31 -6.17
N ASN A 136 -22.70 -3.38 -6.40
CA ASN A 136 -23.21 -4.74 -6.56
C ASN A 136 -23.18 -5.55 -5.25
N LEU A 137 -24.05 -5.17 -4.30
CA LEU A 137 -24.25 -5.89 -3.06
C LEU A 137 -24.93 -7.24 -3.31
N GLN A 138 -24.27 -8.34 -2.93
CA GLN A 138 -24.84 -9.67 -3.05
C GLN A 138 -25.84 -9.95 -1.90
N PRO A 139 -26.79 -10.89 -2.08
CA PRO A 139 -27.75 -11.28 -1.04
C PRO A 139 -27.12 -11.78 0.28
N ASN A 140 -25.87 -12.25 0.24
CA ASN A 140 -25.10 -12.67 1.41
C ASN A 140 -24.42 -11.51 2.14
N GLY A 141 -24.66 -10.25 1.75
CA GLY A 141 -24.10 -9.06 2.39
C GLY A 141 -22.71 -8.65 1.91
N ILE A 142 -22.12 -9.36 0.95
CA ILE A 142 -20.77 -9.11 0.43
C ILE A 142 -20.86 -8.27 -0.85
N PHE A 143 -20.05 -7.22 -0.97
CA PHE A 143 -19.94 -6.49 -2.24
C PHE A 143 -19.12 -7.28 -3.25
N ARG A 144 -19.70 -7.52 -4.43
CA ARG A 144 -18.98 -8.03 -5.58
C ARG A 144 -18.40 -6.87 -6.37
N GLN A 145 -17.10 -6.89 -6.66
CA GLN A 145 -16.47 -5.83 -7.44
C GLN A 145 -17.02 -5.79 -8.88
N THR A 146 -17.17 -4.57 -9.40
CA THR A 146 -17.62 -4.33 -10.78
C THR A 146 -16.48 -3.91 -11.71
N SER A 147 -15.28 -3.70 -11.18
CA SER A 147 -14.05 -3.46 -11.94
C SER A 147 -12.90 -4.34 -11.41
N ASN A 148 -11.94 -4.66 -12.28
CA ASN A 148 -10.71 -5.36 -11.88
C ASN A 148 -9.83 -4.56 -10.92
N SER A 149 -10.10 -3.26 -10.77
CA SER A 149 -9.31 -2.34 -9.95
C SER A 149 -10.01 -1.95 -8.65
N SER A 150 -11.20 -2.49 -8.37
CA SER A 150 -12.03 -2.10 -7.21
C SER A 150 -12.19 -3.19 -6.15
N CYS A 151 -11.36 -4.25 -6.18
CA CYS A 151 -11.35 -5.29 -5.13
C CYS A 151 -11.18 -4.71 -3.73
N ALA A 152 -10.19 -3.82 -3.53
CA ALA A 152 -9.93 -3.16 -2.26
C ALA A 152 -11.13 -2.31 -1.77
N PRO A 153 -11.70 -1.42 -2.59
CA PRO A 153 -12.93 -0.70 -2.25
C PRO A 153 -14.11 -1.60 -1.88
N ALA A 154 -14.38 -2.65 -2.64
CA ALA A 154 -15.46 -3.59 -2.36
C ALA A 154 -15.23 -4.38 -1.06
N ALA A 155 -13.98 -4.80 -0.81
CA ALA A 155 -13.59 -5.44 0.44
C ALA A 155 -13.82 -4.51 1.65
N LEU A 156 -13.36 -3.26 1.58
CA LEU A 156 -13.56 -2.31 2.68
C LEU A 156 -15.03 -1.96 2.87
N ALA A 157 -15.81 -1.76 1.80
CA ALA A 157 -17.25 -1.53 1.90
C ALA A 157 -17.94 -2.70 2.63
N THR A 158 -17.55 -3.94 2.32
CA THR A 158 -18.04 -5.13 3.03
C THR A 158 -17.68 -5.11 4.52
N ILE A 159 -16.44 -4.76 4.87
CA ILE A 159 -16.00 -4.68 6.26
C ILE A 159 -16.74 -3.56 7.02
N LEU A 160 -16.91 -2.39 6.42
CA LEU A 160 -17.59 -1.24 7.04
C LEU A 160 -19.08 -1.53 7.31
N ARG A 161 -19.73 -2.35 6.49
CA ARG A 161 -21.09 -2.82 6.79
C ARG A 161 -21.19 -3.57 8.11
N ARG A 162 -20.16 -4.33 8.50
CA ARG A 162 -20.11 -4.99 9.82
C ARG A 162 -19.97 -4.01 10.97
N TRP A 163 -19.42 -2.84 10.69
CA TRP A 163 -19.40 -1.70 11.61
C TRP A 163 -20.68 -0.86 11.54
N GLN A 164 -21.71 -1.32 10.81
CA GLN A 164 -22.96 -0.60 10.55
C GLN A 164 -22.75 0.79 9.89
N ILE A 165 -21.63 0.93 9.16
CA ILE A 165 -21.32 2.14 8.39
C ILE A 165 -21.77 1.92 6.96
N ASP A 166 -22.62 2.83 6.49
CA ASP A 166 -23.10 2.80 5.11
C ASP A 166 -21.99 3.23 4.15
N ALA A 167 -21.49 2.26 3.39
CA ALA A 167 -20.43 2.43 2.42
C ALA A 167 -20.66 1.47 1.25
N THR A 168 -20.31 1.92 0.05
CA THR A 168 -20.47 1.15 -1.18
C THR A 168 -19.14 1.07 -1.92
N GLU A 169 -19.06 0.18 -2.91
CA GLU A 169 -17.87 0.05 -3.75
C GLU A 169 -17.48 1.40 -4.38
N SER A 170 -18.46 2.10 -4.95
CA SER A 170 -18.27 3.40 -5.61
C SER A 170 -17.89 4.51 -4.63
N SER A 171 -18.50 4.56 -3.43
CA SER A 171 -18.22 5.59 -2.44
C SER A 171 -16.81 5.43 -1.86
N ILE A 172 -16.38 4.21 -1.55
CA ILE A 172 -15.02 3.92 -1.11
C ILE A 172 -14.01 4.17 -2.23
N ALA A 173 -14.30 3.78 -3.47
CA ALA A 173 -13.43 4.03 -4.60
C ALA A 173 -13.18 5.54 -4.80
N LYS A 174 -14.21 6.37 -4.57
CA LYS A 174 -14.11 7.83 -4.60
C LYS A 174 -13.24 8.37 -3.47
N LEU A 175 -13.48 7.95 -2.23
CA LEU A 175 -12.71 8.40 -1.05
C LEU A 175 -11.24 7.97 -1.10
N ALA A 176 -10.97 6.78 -1.63
CA ALA A 176 -9.62 6.23 -1.78
C ALA A 176 -8.88 6.76 -3.03
N GLU A 177 -9.53 7.58 -3.87
CA GLU A 177 -9.01 7.97 -5.19
C GLU A 177 -8.56 6.76 -6.03
N THR A 178 -9.39 5.71 -6.06
CA THR A 178 -9.08 4.47 -6.78
C THR A 178 -8.94 4.72 -8.27
N SER A 179 -7.83 4.24 -8.83
CA SER A 179 -7.47 4.45 -10.22
C SER A 179 -7.57 3.16 -11.04
N ARG A 180 -7.25 3.23 -12.33
CA ARG A 180 -7.13 2.03 -13.19
C ARG A 180 -6.01 1.08 -12.76
N LEU A 181 -5.05 1.55 -11.96
CA LEU A 181 -4.02 0.71 -11.36
C LEU A 181 -4.48 0.03 -10.06
N GLY A 182 -5.67 0.37 -9.56
CA GLY A 182 -6.22 -0.13 -8.31
C GLY A 182 -6.07 0.85 -7.15
N THR A 183 -6.11 0.29 -5.95
CA THR A 183 -6.09 1.01 -4.67
C THR A 183 -5.00 0.42 -3.78
N SER A 184 -4.19 1.29 -3.18
CA SER A 184 -3.20 0.89 -2.18
C SER A 184 -3.80 0.85 -0.77
N MET A 185 -3.18 0.10 0.16
CA MET A 185 -3.62 0.09 1.56
C MET A 185 -3.57 1.47 2.24
N PRO A 186 -2.58 2.35 1.99
CA PRO A 186 -2.62 3.72 2.46
C PRO A 186 -3.88 4.50 2.03
N GLN A 187 -4.28 4.36 0.76
CA GLN A 187 -5.49 4.99 0.24
C GLN A 187 -6.76 4.45 0.91
N LEU A 188 -6.80 3.14 1.18
CA LEU A 188 -7.88 2.50 1.95
C LEU A 188 -8.00 3.06 3.37
N ILE A 189 -6.87 3.27 4.07
CA ILE A 189 -6.87 3.87 5.41
C ILE A 189 -7.41 5.30 5.36
N VAL A 190 -7.01 6.10 4.37
CA VAL A 190 -7.55 7.46 4.18
C VAL A 190 -9.07 7.41 3.93
N ALA A 191 -9.55 6.46 3.14
CA ALA A 191 -10.99 6.28 2.92
C ALA A 191 -11.74 5.88 4.20
N ALA A 192 -11.19 4.96 4.99
CA ALA A 192 -11.76 4.58 6.28
C ALA A 192 -11.84 5.78 7.25
N ARG A 193 -10.79 6.61 7.29
CA ARG A 193 -10.75 7.85 8.09
C ARG A 193 -11.78 8.87 7.69
N ALA A 194 -12.04 9.01 6.39
CA ALA A 194 -13.10 9.89 5.90
C ALA A 194 -14.51 9.45 6.36
N LEU A 195 -14.66 8.20 6.80
CA LEU A 195 -15.90 7.63 7.34
C LEU A 195 -15.88 7.48 8.87
N GLY A 196 -14.95 8.13 9.56
CA GLY A 196 -14.89 8.13 11.03
C GLY A 196 -14.26 6.87 11.64
N MET A 197 -13.69 5.99 10.81
CA MET A 197 -12.93 4.83 11.25
C MET A 197 -11.43 5.09 11.17
N ASP A 198 -10.60 4.14 11.57
CA ASP A 198 -9.17 4.17 11.35
C ASP A 198 -8.68 2.77 10.95
N GLY A 199 -7.43 2.73 10.50
CA GLY A 199 -6.71 1.50 10.21
C GLY A 199 -5.22 1.74 10.20
N ILE A 200 -4.46 0.67 10.40
CA ILE A 200 -3.00 0.69 10.33
C ILE A 200 -2.52 -0.47 9.47
N GLU A 201 -1.44 -0.29 8.72
CA GLU A 201 -0.85 -1.38 7.93
C GLU A 201 0.04 -2.23 8.82
N LEU A 202 -0.24 -3.53 8.87
CA LEU A 202 0.50 -4.48 9.67
C LEU A 202 0.97 -5.66 8.81
N ALA A 203 2.20 -6.10 9.07
CA ALA A 203 2.72 -7.38 8.61
C ALA A 203 2.56 -8.44 9.71
N SER A 204 1.31 -8.67 10.13
CA SER A 204 0.98 -9.48 11.30
C SER A 204 0.85 -10.97 10.98
N THR A 205 1.43 -11.84 11.80
CA THR A 205 1.18 -13.29 11.79
C THR A 205 -0.30 -13.64 12.05
N TRP A 206 -0.68 -14.90 11.78
CA TRP A 206 -2.01 -15.42 12.06
C TRP A 206 -2.43 -15.17 13.52
N GLU A 207 -1.54 -15.51 14.45
CA GLU A 207 -1.74 -15.40 15.88
C GLU A 207 -1.86 -13.93 16.33
N GLN A 208 -1.09 -13.04 15.70
CA GLN A 208 -1.21 -11.60 15.91
C GLN A 208 -2.54 -11.06 15.40
N MET A 209 -3.02 -11.50 14.23
CA MET A 209 -4.34 -11.12 13.70
C MET A 209 -5.48 -11.60 14.61
N GLN A 210 -5.42 -12.85 15.08
CA GLN A 210 -6.35 -13.37 16.08
C GLN A 210 -6.36 -12.52 17.35
N ARG A 211 -5.17 -12.16 17.85
CA ARG A 211 -5.03 -11.35 19.07
C ARG A 211 -5.51 -9.91 18.88
N ILE A 212 -5.29 -9.29 17.71
CA ILE A 212 -5.83 -7.97 17.36
C ILE A 212 -7.36 -8.01 17.29
N ASN A 213 -7.91 -9.12 16.78
CA ASN A 213 -9.34 -9.43 16.83
C ASN A 213 -10.24 -8.36 16.18
N ARG A 214 -9.80 -7.78 15.05
CA ARG A 214 -10.56 -6.77 14.29
C ARG A 214 -10.82 -7.23 12.85
N PRO A 215 -12.04 -7.08 12.32
CA PRO A 215 -12.25 -7.26 10.89
C PRO A 215 -11.44 -6.21 10.10
N GLY A 216 -11.06 -6.55 8.88
CA GLY A 216 -10.14 -5.69 8.12
C GLY A 216 -9.96 -6.12 6.69
N VAL A 217 -9.03 -5.48 5.99
CA VAL A 217 -8.68 -5.80 4.60
C VAL A 217 -7.32 -6.50 4.57
N LEU A 218 -7.22 -7.56 3.77
CA LEU A 218 -5.99 -8.29 3.53
C LEU A 218 -5.51 -8.07 2.10
N ALA A 219 -4.20 -7.96 1.91
CA ALA A 219 -3.61 -8.13 0.59
C ALA A 219 -3.42 -9.62 0.30
N THR A 220 -3.90 -10.09 -0.84
CA THR A 220 -3.81 -11.48 -1.26
C THR A 220 -3.35 -11.62 -2.71
N TRP A 221 -2.99 -12.83 -3.10
CA TRP A 221 -2.84 -13.26 -4.48
C TRP A 221 -4.14 -13.91 -4.94
N LEU A 222 -4.65 -13.46 -6.09
CA LEU A 222 -5.69 -14.15 -6.83
C LEU A 222 -5.03 -14.97 -7.93
N TYR A 223 -5.20 -16.28 -7.87
CA TYR A 223 -4.66 -17.22 -8.85
C TYR A 223 -5.66 -17.44 -9.98
N SER A 224 -5.14 -17.64 -11.19
CA SER A 224 -5.88 -17.97 -12.41
C SER A 224 -5.04 -18.89 -13.30
N ASP A 225 -5.67 -19.48 -14.31
CA ASP A 225 -4.98 -20.32 -15.32
C ASP A 225 -3.80 -19.61 -16.00
N THR A 226 -3.80 -18.28 -16.03
CA THR A 226 -2.80 -17.44 -16.70
C THR A 226 -1.75 -16.85 -15.76
N GLY A 227 -1.84 -17.09 -14.44
CA GLY A 227 -0.86 -16.64 -13.46
C GLY A 227 -1.48 -16.22 -12.13
N ARG A 228 -0.85 -15.26 -11.45
CA ARG A 228 -1.39 -14.68 -10.21
C ARG A 228 -1.34 -13.16 -10.26
N GLY A 229 -2.39 -12.52 -9.77
CA GLY A 229 -2.53 -11.07 -9.68
C GLY A 229 -2.66 -10.59 -8.23
N PRO A 230 -2.25 -9.35 -7.93
CA PRO A 230 -2.54 -8.72 -6.65
C PRO A 230 -4.06 -8.58 -6.46
N HIS A 231 -4.54 -8.91 -5.27
CA HIS A 231 -5.95 -8.84 -4.89
C HIS A 231 -6.11 -8.33 -3.46
N ALA A 232 -7.34 -7.99 -3.08
CA ALA A 232 -7.69 -7.61 -1.73
C ALA A 232 -9.01 -8.24 -1.32
N VAL A 233 -9.05 -8.78 -0.10
CA VAL A 233 -10.23 -9.45 0.47
C VAL A 233 -10.52 -8.89 1.86
N GLY A 234 -11.78 -8.97 2.30
CA GLY A 234 -12.14 -8.69 3.69
C GLY A 234 -11.86 -9.90 4.56
N ILE A 235 -11.30 -9.72 5.76
CA ILE A 235 -11.27 -10.76 6.79
C ILE A 235 -12.41 -10.55 7.77
N VAL A 236 -13.24 -11.57 7.95
CA VAL A 236 -14.44 -11.47 8.78
C VAL A 236 -14.37 -12.32 10.04
N ALA A 237 -13.70 -13.47 10.00
CA ALA A 237 -13.50 -14.28 11.19
C ALA A 237 -12.19 -15.04 11.15
N ILE A 238 -11.63 -15.32 12.33
CA ILE A 238 -10.52 -16.25 12.52
C ILE A 238 -10.83 -17.13 13.73
N THR A 239 -10.71 -18.43 13.55
CA THR A 239 -10.66 -19.44 14.61
C THR A 239 -9.25 -20.00 14.72
N ASP A 240 -9.01 -20.93 15.64
CA ASP A 240 -7.69 -21.55 15.78
C ASP A 240 -7.21 -22.24 14.49
N ASP A 241 -8.13 -22.81 13.73
CA ASP A 241 -7.81 -23.62 12.54
C ASP A 241 -8.20 -22.98 11.20
N THR A 242 -9.11 -21.99 11.21
CA THR A 242 -9.70 -21.46 9.98
C THR A 242 -9.84 -19.95 9.96
N VAL A 243 -9.83 -19.36 8.77
CA VAL A 243 -10.13 -17.95 8.52
C VAL A 243 -11.27 -17.86 7.52
N THR A 244 -12.22 -16.99 7.82
CA THR A 244 -13.29 -16.65 6.89
C THR A 244 -12.96 -15.32 6.23
N ILE A 245 -12.89 -15.32 4.91
CA ILE A 245 -12.68 -14.14 4.07
C ILE A 245 -13.91 -13.83 3.22
N ALA A 246 -14.18 -12.55 3.04
CA ALA A 246 -15.13 -12.01 2.07
C ALA A 246 -14.36 -11.61 0.80
N ASP A 247 -14.52 -12.39 -0.26
CA ASP A 247 -13.85 -12.17 -1.53
C ASP A 247 -14.73 -11.34 -2.49
N PRO A 248 -14.31 -10.12 -2.84
CA PRO A 248 -15.05 -9.25 -3.74
C PRO A 248 -15.03 -9.71 -5.19
N ALA A 249 -14.07 -10.56 -5.63
CA ALA A 249 -14.04 -11.04 -7.02
C ALA A 249 -15.31 -11.83 -7.37
N PHE A 250 -15.81 -12.59 -6.40
CA PHE A 250 -17.00 -13.42 -6.55
C PHE A 250 -18.19 -12.96 -5.70
N GLY A 251 -17.98 -12.01 -4.77
CA GLY A 251 -18.99 -11.58 -3.81
C GLY A 251 -19.39 -12.69 -2.85
N LYS A 252 -18.42 -13.47 -2.36
CA LYS A 252 -18.67 -14.68 -1.56
C LYS A 252 -17.81 -14.74 -0.31
N LEU A 253 -18.31 -15.48 0.68
CA LEU A 253 -17.53 -15.90 1.83
C LEU A 253 -16.81 -17.21 1.51
N TYR A 254 -15.56 -17.30 1.95
CA TYR A 254 -14.74 -18.50 1.87
C TYR A 254 -14.12 -18.77 3.23
N GLN A 255 -14.18 -20.02 3.66
CA GLN A 255 -13.49 -20.49 4.85
C GLN A 255 -12.24 -21.25 4.40
N LEU A 256 -11.08 -20.79 4.86
CA LEU A 256 -9.77 -21.32 4.50
C LEU A 256 -9.11 -21.92 5.73
N ASP A 257 -8.41 -23.03 5.56
CA ASP A 257 -7.45 -23.49 6.56
C ASP A 257 -6.17 -22.63 6.56
N GLN A 258 -5.29 -22.86 7.54
CA GLN A 258 -4.02 -22.13 7.65
C GLN A 258 -3.12 -22.27 6.40
N ALA A 259 -3.09 -23.42 5.74
CA ALA A 259 -2.23 -23.65 4.58
C ALA A 259 -2.74 -22.88 3.36
N GLN A 260 -4.05 -22.93 3.11
CA GLN A 260 -4.74 -22.18 2.08
C GLN A 260 -4.59 -20.67 2.29
N PHE A 261 -4.74 -20.19 3.53
CA PHE A 261 -4.53 -18.79 3.86
C PHE A 261 -3.10 -18.34 3.56
N ARG A 262 -2.10 -19.08 4.06
CA ARG A 262 -0.68 -18.76 3.83
C ARG A 262 -0.32 -18.76 2.35
N HIS A 263 -0.97 -19.58 1.54
CA HIS A 263 -0.73 -19.65 0.09
C HIS A 263 -1.15 -18.37 -0.65
N ILE A 264 -2.24 -17.73 -0.21
CA ILE A 264 -2.77 -16.52 -0.85
C ILE A 264 -2.27 -15.23 -0.19
N TRP A 265 -1.86 -15.28 1.07
CA TRP A 265 -1.58 -14.08 1.85
C TRP A 265 -0.29 -13.36 1.43
N ARG A 266 -0.33 -12.02 1.38
CA ARG A 266 0.79 -11.15 1.00
C ARG A 266 1.45 -10.42 2.16
N ASN A 267 1.35 -10.95 3.38
CA ASN A 267 1.90 -10.35 4.60
C ASN A 267 1.44 -8.90 4.85
N GLN A 268 0.21 -8.55 4.46
CA GLN A 268 -0.34 -7.22 4.70
C GLN A 268 -1.80 -7.33 5.15
N TYR A 269 -2.05 -6.74 6.30
CA TYR A 269 -3.34 -6.69 6.97
C TYR A 269 -3.61 -5.25 7.43
N VAL A 270 -4.82 -4.79 7.17
CA VAL A 270 -5.32 -3.49 7.63
C VAL A 270 -6.55 -3.76 8.51
N PRO A 271 -6.38 -3.92 9.84
CA PRO A 271 -7.51 -3.90 10.76
C PRO A 271 -8.26 -2.59 10.64
N ILE A 272 -9.58 -2.65 10.63
CA ILE A 272 -10.45 -1.48 10.65
C ILE A 272 -11.10 -1.39 12.03
N PHE A 273 -11.04 -0.21 12.65
CA PHE A 273 -11.50 0.02 14.02
C PHE A 273 -11.87 1.48 14.27
N PRO A 274 -12.68 1.81 15.29
CA PRO A 274 -12.92 3.18 15.71
C PRO A 274 -11.63 3.82 16.24
N PRO A 275 -11.34 5.11 15.98
CA PRO A 275 -10.11 5.76 16.44
C PRO A 275 -9.86 5.67 17.96
N ALA A 276 -10.93 5.58 18.76
CA ALA A 276 -10.86 5.40 20.21
C ALA A 276 -10.16 4.09 20.63
N ASP A 277 -10.09 3.10 19.74
CA ASP A 277 -9.41 1.83 19.98
C ASP A 277 -7.89 1.98 20.19
N LEU A 278 -7.28 3.05 19.67
CA LEU A 278 -5.87 3.35 19.87
C LEU A 278 -5.59 4.14 21.16
N ILE A 279 -6.62 4.60 21.85
CA ILE A 279 -6.49 5.36 23.10
C ILE A 279 -6.53 4.37 24.27
N LEU A 280 -5.37 4.17 24.91
CA LEU A 280 -5.20 3.28 26.06
C LEU A 280 -4.43 4.01 27.17
N ALA A 281 -5.12 4.27 28.29
CA ALA A 281 -4.49 4.89 29.45
C ALA A 281 -3.45 3.95 30.10
N PRO A 282 -2.37 4.45 30.70
CA PRO A 282 -1.37 3.63 31.38
C PRO A 282 -1.95 2.66 32.41
N GLU A 283 -2.98 3.07 33.14
CA GLU A 283 -3.67 2.26 34.15
C GLU A 283 -4.44 1.11 33.50
N GLN A 284 -5.10 1.36 32.37
CA GLN A 284 -5.80 0.33 31.60
C GLN A 284 -4.81 -0.66 30.98
N ALA A 285 -3.68 -0.16 30.44
CA ALA A 285 -2.62 -1.01 29.93
C ALA A 285 -2.03 -1.90 31.04
N ALA A 286 -1.82 -1.36 32.24
CA ALA A 286 -1.36 -2.11 33.39
C ALA A 286 -2.36 -3.20 33.82
N ASP A 287 -3.66 -2.91 33.79
CA ASP A 287 -4.71 -3.91 34.08
C ASP A 287 -4.70 -5.06 33.05
N TYR A 288 -4.63 -4.73 31.76
CA TYR A 288 -4.55 -5.73 30.69
C TYR A 288 -3.30 -6.60 30.81
N LEU A 289 -2.13 -5.99 31.02
CA LEU A 289 -0.87 -6.71 31.22
C LEU A 289 -0.91 -7.61 32.47
N HIS A 290 -1.54 -7.14 33.55
CA HIS A 290 -1.73 -7.95 34.76
C HIS A 290 -2.62 -9.16 34.49
N ARG A 291 -3.78 -8.97 33.83
CA ARG A 291 -4.69 -10.06 33.45
C ARG A 291 -4.06 -11.07 32.51
N LEU A 292 -3.13 -10.63 31.66
CA LEU A 292 -2.35 -11.48 30.76
C LEU A 292 -1.11 -12.11 31.44
N GLY A 293 -0.85 -11.81 32.71
CA GLY A 293 0.25 -12.40 33.49
C GLY A 293 1.62 -11.74 33.32
N TYR A 294 1.70 -10.57 32.67
CA TYR A 294 2.95 -9.80 32.49
C TYR A 294 3.22 -8.81 33.63
N LEU A 295 2.26 -8.60 34.53
CA LEU A 295 2.41 -7.79 35.74
C LEU A 295 1.81 -8.51 36.95
N GLN A 296 2.53 -8.52 38.07
CA GLN A 296 2.02 -9.08 39.34
C GLN A 296 1.20 -8.08 40.16
N GLN A 297 1.51 -6.79 40.06
CA GLN A 297 0.80 -5.71 40.74
C GLN A 297 0.45 -4.63 39.72
N LYS A 298 -0.79 -4.13 39.76
CA LYS A 298 -1.28 -3.10 38.81
C LYS A 298 -1.34 -1.69 39.40
N THR A 299 -1.24 -1.53 40.72
CA THR A 299 -1.31 -0.24 41.42
C THR A 299 0.08 0.30 41.80
N ASN A 300 0.22 1.62 41.93
CA ASN A 300 1.47 2.32 42.28
C ASN A 300 2.66 1.92 41.38
N LEU A 301 2.38 1.69 40.09
CA LEU A 301 3.37 1.22 39.14
C LEU A 301 4.25 2.38 38.66
N SER A 302 5.56 2.29 38.87
CA SER A 302 6.51 3.22 38.26
C SER A 302 6.48 3.08 36.73
N THR A 303 6.70 4.19 36.01
CA THR A 303 6.78 4.21 34.53
C THR A 303 7.77 3.17 33.97
N GLN A 304 8.90 2.95 34.64
CA GLN A 304 9.92 1.98 34.21
C GLN A 304 9.41 0.53 34.30
N LYS A 305 8.68 0.17 35.36
CA LYS A 305 8.06 -1.16 35.49
C LYS A 305 6.99 -1.39 34.44
N LEU A 306 6.18 -0.38 34.11
CA LEU A 306 5.19 -0.49 33.03
C LEU A 306 5.89 -0.75 31.69
N ALA A 307 6.91 0.04 31.37
CA ALA A 307 7.67 -0.09 30.14
C ALA A 307 8.32 -1.47 30.01
N ALA A 308 8.87 -2.01 31.10
CA ALA A 308 9.44 -3.36 31.13
C ALA A 308 8.40 -4.45 30.86
N ALA A 309 7.20 -4.34 31.44
CA ALA A 309 6.11 -5.27 31.18
C ALA A 309 5.59 -5.19 29.74
N ILE A 310 5.48 -3.96 29.19
CA ILE A 310 5.16 -3.76 27.78
C ILE A 310 6.22 -4.42 26.89
N GLN A 311 7.51 -4.25 27.21
CA GLN A 311 8.60 -4.85 26.46
C GLN A 311 8.56 -6.39 26.50
N GLN A 312 8.26 -6.97 27.66
CA GLN A 312 8.09 -8.42 27.82
C GLN A 312 6.90 -8.92 26.98
N PHE A 313 5.76 -8.23 27.03
CA PHE A 313 4.60 -8.53 26.20
C PHE A 313 4.94 -8.46 24.70
N GLN A 314 5.57 -7.37 24.26
CA GLN A 314 5.98 -7.17 22.86
C GLN A 314 6.89 -8.31 22.37
N THR A 315 7.85 -8.70 23.20
CA THR A 315 8.75 -9.84 22.90
C THR A 315 7.96 -11.14 22.77
N ALA A 316 7.03 -11.41 23.68
CA ALA A 316 6.23 -12.63 23.68
C ALA A 316 5.29 -12.74 22.47
N VAL A 317 4.74 -11.62 22.00
CA VAL A 317 3.86 -11.59 20.81
C VAL A 317 4.62 -11.35 19.50
N GLY A 318 5.96 -11.28 19.54
CA GLY A 318 6.81 -11.21 18.35
C GLY A 318 6.80 -9.86 17.63
N VAL A 319 6.67 -8.74 18.35
CA VAL A 319 6.79 -7.37 17.81
C VAL A 319 7.98 -6.63 18.41
N ALA A 320 8.33 -5.46 17.85
CA ALA A 320 9.47 -4.67 18.32
C ALA A 320 9.33 -4.28 19.80
N ALA A 321 10.28 -4.73 20.61
CA ALA A 321 10.32 -4.57 22.08
C ALA A 321 10.77 -3.16 22.49
N THR A 322 9.93 -2.16 22.22
CA THR A 322 10.21 -0.73 22.46
C THR A 322 9.88 -0.26 23.88
N GLY A 323 9.07 -1.02 24.63
CA GLY A 323 8.52 -0.60 25.92
C GLY A 323 7.50 0.53 25.84
N LYS A 324 7.07 0.91 24.63
CA LYS A 324 6.08 1.96 24.37
C LYS A 324 4.76 1.38 23.88
N LEU A 325 3.65 2.03 24.22
CA LEU A 325 2.31 1.75 23.70
C LEU A 325 2.16 2.32 22.28
N ASN A 326 2.88 1.76 21.31
CA ASN A 326 2.65 2.08 19.90
C ASN A 326 1.30 1.50 19.42
N PRO A 327 0.74 1.96 18.28
CA PRO A 327 -0.57 1.52 17.82
C PRO A 327 -0.74 0.00 17.71
N GLU A 328 0.25 -0.70 17.16
CA GLU A 328 0.25 -2.17 17.06
C GLU A 328 0.17 -2.84 18.44
N THR A 329 0.94 -2.37 19.42
CA THR A 329 0.93 -2.89 20.79
C THR A 329 -0.41 -2.63 21.47
N VAL A 330 -1.00 -1.46 21.26
CA VAL A 330 -2.32 -1.13 21.81
C VAL A 330 -3.38 -2.08 21.26
N LEU A 331 -3.41 -2.32 19.95
CA LEU A 331 -4.36 -3.27 19.35
C LEU A 331 -4.15 -4.70 19.86
N LEU A 332 -2.91 -5.17 19.95
CA LEU A 332 -2.58 -6.51 20.47
C LEU A 332 -2.94 -6.69 21.95
N LEU A 333 -2.83 -5.63 22.77
CA LEU A 333 -3.24 -5.68 24.18
C LEU A 333 -4.76 -5.67 24.32
N ARG A 334 -5.42 -4.73 23.63
CA ARG A 334 -6.86 -4.51 23.76
C ARG A 334 -7.67 -5.64 23.14
N GLY A 335 -7.17 -6.27 22.07
CA GLY A 335 -7.95 -7.22 21.27
C GLY A 335 -8.53 -8.41 22.05
N ALA A 336 -7.82 -8.88 23.07
CA ALA A 336 -8.28 -9.96 23.97
C ALA A 336 -9.41 -9.55 24.93
N PHE A 337 -9.68 -8.26 25.06
CA PHE A 337 -10.63 -7.68 26.04
C PHE A 337 -11.78 -6.93 25.38
N LEU A 338 -11.92 -7.05 24.06
CA LEU A 338 -12.98 -6.41 23.31
C LEU A 338 -14.34 -7.01 23.65
N THR A 339 -15.26 -6.14 24.03
CA THR A 339 -16.66 -6.49 24.31
C THR A 339 -17.64 -5.80 23.38
N GLU A 340 -17.17 -4.80 22.63
CA GLU A 340 -17.99 -3.96 21.75
C GLU A 340 -17.47 -3.99 20.31
N GLY A 341 -18.41 -3.87 19.38
CA GLY A 341 -18.17 -3.91 17.93
C GLY A 341 -17.90 -5.31 17.37
N PRO A 342 -17.78 -5.43 16.05
CA PRO A 342 -17.47 -6.67 15.38
C PRO A 342 -16.05 -7.16 15.75
N THR A 343 -15.94 -8.46 15.94
CA THR A 343 -14.67 -9.16 16.25
C THR A 343 -14.44 -10.29 15.24
N LEU A 344 -13.22 -10.84 15.22
CA LEU A 344 -12.88 -11.99 14.38
C LEU A 344 -13.32 -13.32 15.02
N ASN A 345 -13.62 -13.34 16.31
CA ASN A 345 -14.01 -14.56 17.02
C ASN A 345 -15.49 -14.93 16.82
N THR A 346 -16.30 -14.02 16.27
CA THR A 346 -17.73 -14.23 16.04
C THR A 346 -18.10 -13.95 14.58
N LEU A 347 -18.55 -15.00 13.87
CA LEU A 347 -19.42 -14.82 12.70
C LEU A 347 -20.80 -14.49 13.24
N GLU A 348 -21.33 -13.30 12.97
CA GLU A 348 -22.69 -12.97 13.38
C GLU A 348 -23.66 -13.93 12.67
N SER A 349 -24.57 -14.53 13.45
CA SER A 349 -25.43 -15.67 13.07
C SER A 349 -26.42 -15.40 11.92
N ASN A 350 -26.40 -14.21 11.32
CA ASN A 350 -27.27 -13.82 10.22
C ASN A 350 -26.60 -13.92 8.85
N GLU A 351 -25.32 -14.28 8.76
CA GLU A 351 -24.64 -14.53 7.49
C GLU A 351 -24.76 -16.01 7.11
N PRO A 352 -25.51 -16.38 6.06
CA PRO A 352 -25.59 -17.77 5.64
C PRO A 352 -24.21 -18.24 5.16
N ALA A 353 -23.58 -19.09 5.96
CA ALA A 353 -22.43 -19.90 5.57
C ALA A 353 -22.87 -20.94 4.53
N ASN A 354 -23.19 -20.48 3.32
CA ASN A 354 -23.58 -21.36 2.23
C ASN A 354 -22.68 -21.14 1.02
N SER A 355 -21.50 -21.74 1.06
CA SER A 355 -21.12 -22.73 0.04
C SER A 355 -19.78 -23.36 0.40
N LYS A 356 -19.77 -24.67 0.66
CA LYS A 356 -18.62 -25.49 0.26
C LYS A 356 -18.61 -25.50 -1.27
N SER A 357 -18.09 -24.44 -1.88
CA SER A 357 -17.85 -24.41 -3.32
C SER A 357 -16.65 -25.30 -3.62
N SER A 358 -16.91 -26.44 -4.24
CA SER A 358 -15.91 -27.39 -4.74
C SER A 358 -15.21 -26.96 -6.02
N ARG A 359 -15.43 -25.72 -6.50
CA ARG A 359 -14.52 -25.13 -7.49
C ARG A 359 -13.24 -24.73 -6.78
N PRO A 360 -12.06 -25.10 -7.31
CA PRO A 360 -10.82 -24.69 -6.70
C PRO A 360 -10.83 -23.18 -6.58
N LEU A 361 -10.61 -22.71 -5.37
CA LEU A 361 -10.24 -21.35 -5.08
C LEU A 361 -8.77 -21.12 -5.49
N PHE A 362 -8.34 -21.69 -6.62
CA PHE A 362 -6.94 -21.80 -7.01
C PHE A 362 -6.84 -21.93 -8.53
#